data_AF-A0A3D0XY03-F1
#
_entry.id   AF-A0A3D0XY03-F1
#
_cell.length_a   1.000
_cell.length_b   1.000
_cell.length_c   1.000
_cell.angle_alpha   90.00
_cell.angle_beta   90.00
_cell.angle_gamma   90.00
#
_symmetry.space_group_name_H-M   'P 1'
#
loop_
_entity.id
_entity.type
_entity.pdbx_description
1 polymer ?
#
loop_
_entity_poly.entity_id
_entity_poly.type
_entity_poly.pdbx_seq_one_letter_code
_entity_poly.pdbx_strand_id
1 'polypeptide(L)'
;MQENEIEISVMNMSDLNEIKDILETEFDDFWNYAVFKSEIENPNSVYFVAKLNNEIIGFIGVLLIIDTAEITNIVIKKSFRGKRYI
;
A
#
# COMPACT_ATOMS: atom_id res chain seq x y z
N MET A 1 -22.90 16.05 -2.99
CA MET A 1 -21.98 15.33 -2.10
C MET A 1 -20.88 14.82 -3.02
N GLN A 2 -19.64 15.25 -2.87
CA GLN A 2 -18.54 14.61 -3.60
C GLN A 2 -18.40 13.21 -3.01
N GLU A 3 -18.65 12.19 -3.82
CA GLU A 3 -18.26 10.83 -3.47
C GLU A 3 -16.73 10.83 -3.45
N ASN A 4 -16.13 10.60 -2.28
CA ASN A 4 -14.69 10.50 -2.20
C ASN A 4 -14.31 9.15 -2.85
N GLU A 5 -13.89 9.21 -4.11
CA GLU A 5 -13.48 8.05 -4.89
C GLU A 5 -12.09 7.57 -4.43
N ILE A 6 -11.93 6.25 -4.32
CA ILE A 6 -10.61 5.67 -4.08
C ILE A 6 -9.95 5.46 -5.42
N GLU A 7 -8.79 6.09 -5.60
CA GLU A 7 -7.94 5.88 -6.75
C GLU A 7 -6.92 4.78 -6.43
N ILE A 8 -6.77 3.81 -7.34
CA ILE A 8 -5.77 2.74 -7.21
C ILE A 8 -4.73 2.92 -8.31
N SER A 9 -3.45 2.94 -7.93
CA SER A 9 -2.34 3.02 -8.86
C SER A 9 -1.20 2.09 -8.47
N VAL A 10 -0.34 1.74 -9.43
CA VAL A 10 0.91 1.02 -9.13
C VAL A 10 1.79 1.93 -8.26
N MET A 11 2.31 1.36 -7.18
CA MET A 11 3.18 2.04 -6.24
C MET A 11 4.54 2.29 -6.88
N ASN A 12 5.08 3.48 -6.68
CA ASN A 12 6.45 3.81 -7.04
C ASN A 12 7.23 4.34 -5.82
N MET A 13 8.52 4.60 -6.01
CA MET A 13 9.39 5.09 -4.93
C MET A 13 8.96 6.45 -4.36
N SER A 14 8.27 7.30 -5.13
CA SER A 14 7.76 8.57 -4.60
C SER A 14 6.59 8.34 -3.62
N ASP A 15 5.72 7.38 -3.89
CA ASP A 15 4.64 6.98 -2.97
C ASP A 15 5.22 6.40 -1.66
N LEU A 16 6.29 5.59 -1.75
CA LEU A 16 6.96 5.08 -0.55
C LEU A 16 7.55 6.22 0.29
N ASN A 17 8.18 7.19 -0.36
CA ASN A 17 8.76 8.35 0.32
C ASN A 17 7.69 9.22 0.98
N GLU A 18 6.48 9.29 0.42
CA GLU A 18 5.34 10.02 0.99
C GLU A 18 4.91 9.44 2.34
N ILE A 19 4.91 8.10 2.45
CA ILE A 19 4.43 7.41 3.67
C ILE A 19 5.54 6.99 4.64
N LYS A 20 6.83 7.18 4.29
CA LYS A 20 7.97 6.64 5.05
C LYS A 20 7.94 6.95 6.56
N ASP A 21 7.51 8.17 6.93
CA ASP A 21 7.54 8.68 8.31
C ASP A 21 6.31 8.21 9.11
N ILE A 22 5.28 7.75 8.40
CA ILE A 22 4.00 7.30 8.98
C ILE A 22 3.81 5.79 8.90
N LEU A 23 4.69 5.04 8.23
CA LEU A 23 4.61 3.58 8.09
C LEU A 23 4.51 2.88 9.46
N GLU A 24 5.46 3.15 10.35
CA GLU A 24 5.51 2.48 11.66
C GLU A 24 4.41 2.95 12.63
N THR A 25 3.86 4.15 12.43
CA THR A 25 2.93 4.78 13.37
C THR A 25 1.47 4.64 12.93
N GLU A 26 1.17 4.93 11.67
CA GLU A 26 -0.18 4.92 11.10
C GLU A 26 -0.53 3.61 10.39
N PHE A 27 0.45 2.78 10.03
CA PHE A 27 0.24 1.43 9.52
C PHE A 27 0.72 0.39 10.53
N ASP A 28 0.80 -0.89 10.13
CA ASP A 28 1.22 -1.96 11.04
C ASP A 28 2.72 -1.89 11.34
N ASP A 29 3.08 -2.22 12.57
CA ASP A 29 4.44 -2.15 13.12
C ASP A 29 5.47 -3.05 12.38
N PHE A 30 4.99 -3.89 11.46
CA PHE A 30 5.83 -4.70 10.56
C PHE A 30 6.43 -3.89 9.40
N TRP A 31 5.77 -2.80 9.00
CA TRP A 31 6.19 -2.00 7.85
C TRP A 31 7.11 -0.86 8.27
N ASN A 32 8.39 -0.99 7.90
CA ASN A 32 9.33 0.12 7.89
C ASN A 32 9.79 0.39 6.45
N TYR A 33 10.42 1.55 6.25
CA TYR A 33 10.87 1.98 4.93
C TYR A 33 11.81 0.98 4.24
N ALA A 34 12.72 0.33 4.98
CA ALA A 34 13.70 -0.59 4.40
C ALA A 34 13.04 -1.89 3.91
N VAL A 35 12.14 -2.46 4.71
CA VAL A 35 11.35 -3.65 4.32
C VAL A 35 10.54 -3.36 3.08
N PHE A 36 9.79 -2.26 3.10
CA PHE A 36 8.89 -1.94 2.00
C PHE A 36 9.66 -1.59 0.71
N LYS A 37 10.79 -0.88 0.83
CA LYS A 37 11.68 -0.64 -0.30
C LYS A 37 12.17 -1.95 -0.94
N SER A 38 12.62 -2.90 -0.13
CA SER A 38 13.09 -4.21 -0.63
C SER A 38 12.00 -4.98 -1.37
N GLU A 39 10.76 -4.86 -0.91
CA GLU A 39 9.60 -5.49 -1.56
C GLU A 39 9.25 -4.85 -2.91
N ILE A 40 9.35 -3.52 -3.03
CA ILE A 40 9.11 -2.81 -4.30
C ILE A 40 10.24 -3.07 -5.30
N GLU A 41 11.47 -3.24 -4.84
CA GLU A 41 12.63 -3.56 -5.68
C GLU A 41 12.66 -5.04 -6.12
N ASN A 42 11.83 -5.90 -5.54
CA ASN A 42 11.72 -7.30 -5.96
C ASN A 42 11.01 -7.39 -7.33
N PRO A 43 11.66 -7.92 -8.38
CA PRO A 43 11.10 -7.97 -9.72
C PRO A 43 9.84 -8.84 -9.85
N ASN A 44 9.62 -9.76 -8.90
CA ASN A 44 8.43 -10.60 -8.88
C ASN A 44 7.28 -9.98 -8.07
N SER A 45 7.53 -8.88 -7.36
CA SER A 45 6.53 -8.22 -6.54
C SER A 45 5.97 -6.99 -7.26
N VAL A 46 4.65 -6.81 -7.16
CA VAL A 46 3.95 -5.62 -7.63
C VAL A 46 3.15 -5.07 -6.45
N TYR A 47 3.34 -3.79 -6.17
CA TYR A 47 2.60 -3.09 -5.14
C TYR A 47 1.64 -2.08 -5.77
N PHE A 48 0.46 -1.97 -5.17
CA PHE A 48 -0.55 -0.98 -5.49
C PHE A 48 -0.82 -0.12 -4.27
N VAL A 49 -1.11 1.16 -4.49
CA VAL A 49 -1.56 2.09 -3.44
C VAL A 49 -3.00 2.48 -3.68
N ALA A 50 -3.75 2.62 -2.59
CA ALA A 50 -5.08 3.21 -2.58
C ALA A 50 -4.97 4.65 -2.07
N LYS A 51 -5.44 5.61 -2.87
CA LYS A 51 -5.43 7.02 -2.55
C LYS A 51 -6.86 7.54 -2.37
N LEU A 52 -7.07 8.33 -1.32
CA LEU A 52 -8.32 9.04 -1.08
C LEU A 52 -7.98 10.52 -0.95
N ASN A 53 -8.56 11.37 -1.79
CA ASN A 53 -8.23 12.81 -1.83
C ASN A 53 -6.72 13.08 -1.94
N ASN A 54 -6.03 12.29 -2.78
CA ASN A 54 -4.58 12.35 -3.00
C ASN A 54 -3.72 11.96 -1.78
N GLU A 55 -4.30 11.37 -0.73
CA GLU A 55 -3.59 10.78 0.41
C GLU A 55 -3.55 9.26 0.28
N ILE A 56 -2.39 8.64 0.44
CA ILE A 56 -2.27 7.18 0.49
C ILE A 56 -2.91 6.66 1.78
N ILE A 57 -4.01 5.91 1.65
CA ILE A 57 -4.74 5.31 2.79
C ILE A 57 -4.45 3.82 2.96
N GLY A 58 -3.78 3.19 2.00
CA GLY A 58 -3.49 1.77 2.02
C GLY A 58 -2.66 1.29 0.84
N PHE A 59 -2.21 0.05 0.93
CA PHE A 59 -1.46 -0.62 -0.12
C PHE A 59 -1.71 -2.12 -0.15
N ILE A 60 -1.48 -2.73 -1.31
CA ILE A 60 -1.58 -4.16 -1.55
C ILE A 60 -0.29 -4.64 -2.20
N GLY A 61 0.28 -5.73 -1.67
CA GLY A 61 1.39 -6.45 -2.27
C GLY A 61 0.91 -7.69 -3.00
N VAL A 62 1.40 -7.88 -4.22
CA VAL A 62 1.11 -9.04 -5.07
C VAL A 62 2.42 -9.66 -5.51
N LEU A 63 2.56 -10.97 -5.34
CA LEU A 63 3.68 -11.75 -5.86
C LEU A 63 3.25 -12.46 -7.14
N LEU A 64 4.00 -12.24 -8.22
CA LEU A 64 3.80 -12.90 -9.51
C LEU A 64 4.67 -14.15 -9.56
N ILE A 65 4.02 -15.31 -9.66
CA ILE A 65 4.69 -16.61 -9.78
C ILE A 65 4.18 -17.28 -11.05
N ILE A 66 4.97 -17.22 -12.12
CA ILE A 66 4.69 -17.85 -13.42
C ILE A 66 3.34 -17.40 -13.99
N ASP A 67 2.27 -18.15 -13.74
CA ASP A 67 0.89 -17.93 -14.21
C ASP A 67 -0.07 -17.54 -13.07
N THR A 68 0.44 -17.41 -11.85
CA THR A 68 -0.31 -17.12 -10.63
C THR A 68 0.06 -15.74 -10.08
N ALA A 69 -0.95 -15.05 -9.56
CA ALA A 69 -0.77 -13.84 -8.75
C ALA A 69 -1.27 -14.12 -7.34
N GLU A 70 -0.39 -13.98 -6.36
CA GLU A 70 -0.71 -14.20 -4.95
C GLU A 70 -0.73 -12.86 -4.22
N ILE A 71 -1.83 -12.55 -3.53
CA ILE A 71 -1.91 -11.37 -2.67
C ILE A 71 -1.13 -11.69 -1.39
N THR A 72 0.01 -11.05 -1.19
CA THR A 72 0.89 -11.30 -0.04
C THR A 72 0.57 -10.40 1.13
N ASN A 73 0.10 -9.17 0.85
CA ASN A 73 -0.13 -8.15 1.86
C ASN A 73 -1.32 -7.29 1.49
N ILE A 74 -2.17 -6.99 2.47
CA ILE A 74 -3.22 -5.98 2.34
C ILE A 74 -3.17 -5.13 3.61
N VAL A 75 -2.89 -3.83 3.45
CA VAL A 75 -2.65 -2.94 4.59
C VAL A 75 -3.41 -1.64 4.39
N ILE A 76 -4.17 -1.25 5.41
CA ILE A 76 -4.89 0.02 5.46
C ILE A 76 -4.41 0.80 6.68
N LYS A 77 -4.29 2.13 6.53
CA LYS A 77 -4.04 3.06 7.64
C LYS A 77 -4.98 2.76 8.80
N LYS A 78 -4.44 2.74 10.02
CA LYS A 78 -5.19 2.45 11.26
C LYS A 78 -6.47 3.32 11.38
N SER A 79 -6.41 4.59 10.97
CA SER A 79 -7.54 5.54 10.98
C SER A 79 -8.66 5.28 9.96
N PHE A 80 -8.42 4.41 8.97
CA PHE A 80 -9.36 4.04 7.91
C PHE A 80 -9.92 2.61 8.04
N ARG A 81 -9.45 1.83 9.02
CA ARG A 81 -9.96 0.48 9.31
C ARG A 81 -11.41 0.52 9.81
N GLY A 82 -12.20 -0.50 9.49
CA GLY A 82 -13.60 -0.61 9.93
C GLY A 82 -14.60 0.29 9.18
N LYS A 83 -14.14 1.06 8.18
CA LYS A 83 -14.99 1.89 7.30
C LYS A 83 -15.46 1.16 6.03
N ARG A 84 -15.50 -0.17 6.04
CA ARG A 84 -15.81 -1.07 4.90
C ARG A 84 -14.82 -1.01 3.73
N TYR A 85 -13.62 -0.47 3.93
CA TYR A 85 -12.54 -0.57 2.95
C TYR A 85 -11.88 -1.96 3.00
N ILE A 86 -11.90 -2.61 4.17
CA ILE A 86 -11.72 -4.04 4.47
C ILE A 86 -12.34 -4.31 5.84
#